data_AF-A0A6J1LHV1-F1
#
_entry.id   AF-A0A6J1LHV1-F1
#
_cell.length_a   1.000
_cell.length_b   1.000
_cell.length_c   1.000
_cell.angle_alpha   90.00
_cell.angle_beta   90.00
_cell.angle_gamma   90.00
#
_symmetry.space_group_name_H-M   'P 1'
#
loop_
_entity.id
_entity.type
_entity.pdbx_description
1 polymer ?
#
loop_
_entity_poly.entity_id
_entity_poly.type
_entity_poly.pdbx_seq_one_letter_code
_entity_poly.pdbx_strand_id
1 'polypeptide(L)'
;MAACGKVNAWPWIDELPRDNSDVSSGNESQSSTCSLSSSGKSNQAESDKEYICSSTNKYHIIRKSNLNRFVQKIDKTASLDDQAADLVAKCANAFVKDVSMRLVKLAKYRNAEPGLLDLKFTLKREYNMEFPHTSSN
;
A
#
# COMPACT_ATOMS: atom_id res chain seq x y z
N MET A 1 16.26 -50.65 -5.78
CA MET A 1 16.99 -49.62 -5.00
C MET A 1 16.59 -48.27 -5.56
N ALA A 2 15.69 -47.55 -4.89
CA ALA A 2 15.19 -46.26 -5.34
C ALA A 2 15.85 -45.14 -4.52
N ALA A 3 16.41 -44.14 -5.22
CA ALA A 3 17.01 -42.95 -4.65
C ALA A 3 15.91 -41.99 -4.16
N CYS A 4 15.94 -41.63 -2.88
CA CYS A 4 15.05 -40.63 -2.30
C CYS A 4 15.73 -39.26 -2.38
N GLY A 5 15.23 -38.38 -3.25
CA GLY A 5 15.69 -37.00 -3.38
C GLY A 5 15.31 -36.19 -2.14
N LYS A 6 16.29 -35.55 -1.51
CA LYS A 6 16.05 -34.53 -0.47
C LYS A 6 15.61 -33.23 -1.15
N VAL A 7 14.34 -32.90 -1.02
CA VAL A 7 13.82 -31.55 -1.28
C VAL A 7 14.21 -30.66 -0.09
N ASN A 8 14.99 -29.62 -0.37
CA ASN A 8 15.37 -28.61 0.61
C ASN A 8 14.13 -27.76 0.94
N ALA A 9 13.59 -27.94 2.15
CA ALA A 9 12.52 -27.09 2.68
C ALA A 9 13.07 -25.67 2.93
N TRP A 10 12.36 -24.67 2.39
CA TRP A 10 12.64 -23.26 2.62
C TRP A 10 12.07 -22.85 3.99
N PRO A 11 12.76 -22.00 4.78
CA PRO A 11 12.44 -21.79 6.19
C PRO A 11 11.29 -20.80 6.45
N TRP A 12 10.47 -20.44 5.45
CA TRP A 12 9.47 -19.37 5.56
C TRP A 12 8.02 -19.83 5.39
N ILE A 13 7.78 -21.13 5.43
CA ILE A 13 6.43 -21.70 5.49
C ILE A 13 6.28 -22.52 6.76
N ASP A 14 6.14 -21.86 7.90
CA ASP A 14 5.53 -22.48 9.07
C ASP A 14 4.73 -21.45 9.87
N GLU A 15 3.58 -21.93 10.36
CA GLU A 15 2.58 -21.29 11.22
C GLU A 15 1.57 -20.33 10.58
N LEU A 16 0.62 -20.93 9.84
CA LEU A 16 -0.77 -20.46 9.90
C LEU A 16 -1.47 -21.11 11.11
N PRO A 17 -2.26 -20.38 11.91
CA PRO A 17 -3.01 -20.98 13.01
C PRO A 17 -4.00 -22.02 12.50
N ARG A 18 -3.85 -23.26 12.96
CA ARG A 18 -4.78 -24.36 12.71
C ARG A 18 -5.84 -24.33 13.80
N ASP A 19 -6.87 -23.51 13.65
CA ASP A 19 -8.03 -23.57 14.52
C ASP A 19 -9.31 -23.08 13.81
N ASN A 20 -10.16 -24.04 13.45
CA ASN A 20 -11.54 -23.80 13.03
C ASN A 20 -12.32 -25.12 13.08
N SER A 21 -12.62 -25.54 14.31
CA SER A 21 -13.71 -26.46 14.61
C SER A 21 -15.07 -25.78 14.32
N ASP A 22 -15.68 -26.19 13.23
CA ASP A 22 -17.07 -26.68 13.07
C ASP A 22 -18.24 -25.99 13.81
N VAL A 23 -19.18 -25.38 13.07
CA VAL A 23 -20.61 -25.66 13.24
C VAL A 23 -21.42 -25.30 11.99
N SER A 24 -22.19 -26.26 11.50
CA SER A 24 -23.22 -26.12 10.47
C SER A 24 -24.59 -25.93 11.12
N SER A 25 -25.35 -24.90 10.73
CA SER A 25 -26.81 -24.98 10.73
C SER A 25 -27.38 -23.95 9.75
N GLY A 26 -28.06 -24.46 8.73
CA GLY A 26 -28.79 -23.63 7.76
C GLY A 26 -30.02 -22.96 8.36
N ASN A 27 -30.51 -21.94 7.67
CA ASN A 27 -31.93 -21.76 7.46
C ASN A 27 -32.18 -20.86 6.24
N GLU A 28 -33.28 -21.15 5.57
CA GLU A 28 -33.62 -20.76 4.21
C GLU A 28 -34.32 -19.40 4.11
N SER A 29 -34.32 -18.88 2.87
CA SER A 29 -35.34 -18.04 2.21
C SER A 29 -35.58 -16.59 2.67
N GLN A 30 -35.47 -15.63 1.73
CA GLN A 30 -36.61 -15.08 0.96
C GLN A 30 -36.20 -13.79 0.21
N SER A 31 -36.61 -13.75 -1.07
CA SER A 31 -36.62 -12.60 -1.97
C SER A 31 -37.46 -11.44 -1.42
N SER A 32 -37.07 -10.18 -1.66
CA SER A 32 -38.04 -9.11 -1.93
C SER A 32 -37.41 -7.89 -2.61
N THR A 33 -38.28 -7.25 -3.37
CA THR A 33 -38.15 -6.26 -4.44
C THR A 33 -37.84 -4.82 -4.03
N CYS A 34 -37.29 -4.10 -5.01
CA CYS A 34 -37.43 -2.68 -5.37
C CYS A 34 -38.07 -1.70 -4.37
N SER A 35 -37.42 -0.55 -4.17
CA SER A 35 -38.11 0.75 -4.05
C SER A 35 -37.20 1.90 -4.48
N LEU A 36 -37.52 2.46 -5.64
CA LEU A 36 -37.15 3.80 -6.06
C LEU A 36 -37.96 4.81 -5.24
N SER A 37 -37.31 5.85 -4.72
CA SER A 37 -38.03 7.05 -4.25
C SER A 37 -37.16 8.28 -4.48
N SER A 38 -37.57 9.06 -5.48
CA SER A 38 -37.14 10.44 -5.70
C SER A 38 -37.96 11.38 -4.83
N SER A 39 -37.34 12.42 -4.26
CA SER A 39 -37.78 13.82 -4.38
C SER A 39 -37.09 14.69 -3.32
N GLY A 40 -36.67 15.88 -3.73
CA GLY A 40 -36.13 16.88 -2.82
C GLY A 40 -35.19 17.87 -3.50
N LYS A 41 -35.69 18.67 -4.45
CA LYS A 41 -35.03 19.92 -4.83
C LYS A 41 -34.97 20.82 -3.58
N SER A 42 -33.77 21.19 -3.15
CA SER A 42 -33.57 22.41 -2.35
C SER A 42 -32.35 23.15 -2.88
N ASN A 43 -32.53 24.45 -3.00
CA ASN A 43 -31.65 25.41 -3.66
C ASN A 43 -30.32 25.60 -2.94
N GLN A 44 -29.32 26.00 -3.75
CA GLN A 44 -28.09 26.74 -3.43
C GLN A 44 -27.68 26.86 -1.95
N ALA A 45 -26.56 26.23 -1.63
CA ALA A 45 -25.48 26.89 -0.91
C ALA A 45 -24.18 26.22 -1.32
N GLU A 46 -23.41 26.90 -2.16
CA GLU A 46 -21.99 26.66 -2.39
C GLU A 46 -21.32 26.71 -1.01
N SER A 47 -21.00 25.53 -0.46
CA SER A 47 -20.25 25.42 0.77
C SER A 47 -19.03 24.60 0.43
N ASP A 48 -17.89 25.30 0.35
CA ASP A 48 -16.52 24.80 0.33
C ASP A 48 -16.28 23.90 1.56
N LYS A 49 -16.91 22.73 1.57
CA LYS A 49 -16.51 21.65 2.45
C LYS A 49 -15.30 21.01 1.81
N GLU A 50 -14.15 21.62 2.11
CA GLU A 50 -12.86 20.97 2.21
C GLU A 50 -13.12 19.53 2.68
N TYR A 51 -12.98 18.57 1.77
CA TYR A 51 -13.25 17.16 2.05
C TYR A 51 -12.10 16.65 2.92
N ILE A 52 -12.13 17.02 4.19
CA ILE A 52 -11.19 16.53 5.20
C ILE A 52 -11.54 15.06 5.40
N CYS A 53 -10.83 14.20 4.66
CA CYS A 53 -10.74 12.78 4.93
C CYS A 53 -10.24 12.61 6.37
N SER A 54 -11.18 12.36 7.27
CA SER A 54 -10.94 12.16 8.69
C SER A 54 -10.36 10.76 8.91
N SER A 55 -9.04 10.66 8.98
CA SER A 55 -8.35 9.69 9.84
C SER A 55 -6.92 10.16 10.17
N THR A 56 -6.81 10.95 11.23
CA THR A 56 -5.81 10.84 12.31
C THR A 56 -4.32 10.62 12.00
N ASN A 57 -3.78 11.05 10.85
CA ASN A 57 -2.34 11.31 10.65
C ASN A 57 -2.13 12.30 9.49
N LYS A 58 -2.22 13.61 9.78
CA LYS A 58 -2.24 14.72 8.80
C LYS A 58 -0.89 15.05 8.14
N TYR A 59 0.06 14.11 8.08
CA TYR A 59 1.31 14.31 7.35
C TYR A 59 1.41 13.28 6.23
N HIS A 60 0.95 13.66 5.04
CA HIS A 60 1.28 12.91 3.84
C HIS A 60 2.79 13.04 3.58
N ILE A 61 3.47 11.91 3.34
CA ILE A 61 4.88 11.88 2.96
C ILE A 61 5.12 12.70 1.68
N ILE A 62 4.12 12.77 0.81
CA ILE A 62 4.13 13.54 -0.43
C ILE A 62 2.89 14.43 -0.48
N ARG A 63 3.08 15.74 -0.70
CA ARG A 63 2.00 16.71 -0.90
C ARG A 63 1.51 16.72 -2.34
N LYS A 64 0.23 17.07 -2.57
CA LYS A 64 -0.36 17.20 -3.93
C LYS A 64 0.46 18.10 -4.85
N SER A 65 1.00 19.21 -4.35
CA SER A 65 1.86 20.11 -5.13
C SER A 65 3.14 19.44 -5.66
N ASN A 66 3.74 18.53 -4.88
CA ASN A 66 4.90 17.77 -5.32
C ASN A 66 4.53 16.76 -6.41
N LEU A 67 3.38 16.10 -6.29
CA LEU A 67 2.87 15.16 -7.30
C LEU A 67 2.57 15.88 -8.62
N ASN A 68 1.88 17.02 -8.57
CA ASN A 68 1.61 17.82 -9.77
C ASN A 68 2.91 18.29 -10.43
N ARG A 69 3.90 18.75 -9.65
CA ARG A 69 5.22 19.11 -10.18
C ARG A 69 5.92 17.91 -10.83
N PHE A 70 5.79 16.72 -10.26
CA PHE A 70 6.36 15.49 -10.81
C PHE A 70 5.71 15.12 -12.16
N VAL A 71 4.37 15.13 -12.23
CA VAL A 71 3.63 14.86 -13.47
C VAL A 71 3.99 15.88 -14.56
N GLN A 72 4.02 17.17 -14.21
CA GLN A 72 4.37 18.25 -15.14
C GLN A 72 5.81 18.19 -15.67
N LYS A 73 6.72 17.52 -14.95
CA LYS A 73 8.08 17.27 -15.44
C LYS A 73 8.10 16.26 -16.60
N ILE A 74 7.13 15.35 -16.64
CA ILE A 74 6.98 14.32 -17.67
C ILE A 74 6.12 14.86 -18.81
N ASP A 75 4.98 15.47 -18.48
CA ASP A 75 4.06 16.10 -19.43
C ASP A 75 3.52 17.41 -18.85
N LYS A 76 3.92 18.54 -19.47
CA LYS A 76 3.56 19.90 -19.03
C LYS A 76 2.07 20.20 -19.11
N THR A 77 1.32 19.44 -19.91
CA THR A 77 -0.12 19.64 -20.12
C THR A 77 -0.97 18.78 -19.19
N ALA A 78 -0.37 17.78 -18.56
CA ALA A 78 -1.06 16.90 -17.63
C ALA A 78 -1.19 17.53 -16.23
N SER A 79 -2.28 17.18 -15.54
CA SER A 79 -2.51 17.50 -14.14
C SER A 79 -3.10 16.30 -13.42
N LEU A 80 -2.84 16.18 -12.13
CA LEU A 80 -3.36 15.11 -11.29
C LEU A 80 -4.60 15.62 -10.54
N ASP A 81 -5.73 14.94 -10.71
CA ASP A 81 -6.94 15.21 -9.94
C ASP A 81 -6.77 14.80 -8.46
N ASP A 82 -7.70 15.24 -7.61
CA ASP A 82 -7.65 15.00 -6.17
C ASP A 82 -7.70 13.52 -5.78
N GLN A 83 -8.53 12.73 -6.45
CA GLN A 83 -8.68 11.30 -6.12
C GLN A 83 -7.43 10.53 -6.52
N ALA A 84 -6.88 10.83 -7.70
CA ALA A 84 -5.62 10.25 -8.16
C ALA A 84 -4.45 10.65 -7.24
N ALA A 85 -4.39 11.92 -6.81
CA ALA A 85 -3.38 12.38 -5.87
C ALA A 85 -3.46 11.65 -4.52
N ASP A 86 -4.66 11.47 -3.98
CA ASP A 86 -4.88 10.74 -2.74
C ASP A 86 -4.49 9.27 -2.85
N LEU A 87 -4.82 8.62 -3.97
CA LEU A 87 -4.44 7.24 -4.22
C LEU A 87 -2.92 7.09 -4.27
N VAL A 88 -2.22 7.95 -5.01
CA VAL A 88 -0.76 7.94 -5.10
C VAL A 88 -0.12 8.20 -3.73
N ALA A 89 -0.67 9.14 -2.95
CA ALA A 89 -0.19 9.41 -1.59
C ALA A 89 -0.36 8.19 -0.67
N LYS A 90 -1.49 7.46 -0.77
CA LYS A 90 -1.71 6.20 -0.05
C LYS A 90 -0.70 5.13 -0.47
N CYS A 91 -0.47 4.95 -1.77
CA CYS A 91 0.53 4.03 -2.29
C CYS A 91 1.94 4.37 -1.77
N ALA A 92 2.32 5.65 -1.79
CA ALA A 92 3.61 6.10 -1.28
C ALA A 92 3.77 5.81 0.22
N ASN A 93 2.73 6.07 1.02
CA ASN A 93 2.74 5.75 2.45
C ASN A 93 2.88 4.25 2.71
N ALA A 94 2.13 3.42 1.98
CA ALA A 94 2.22 1.97 2.10
C ALA A 94 3.61 1.45 1.71
N PHE A 95 4.17 1.96 0.61
CA PHE A 95 5.51 1.63 0.14
C PHE A 95 6.58 1.98 1.18
N VAL A 96 6.59 3.22 1.70
CA VAL A 96 7.57 3.64 2.71
C VAL A 96 7.46 2.80 3.97
N LYS A 97 6.23 2.48 4.41
CA LYS A 97 6.02 1.62 5.58
C LYS A 97 6.59 0.21 5.38
N ASP A 98 6.32 -0.42 4.23
CA ASP A 98 6.82 -1.76 3.93
C ASP A 98 8.35 -1.80 3.84
N VAL A 99 8.94 -0.86 3.08
CA VAL A 99 10.40 -0.71 2.98
C VAL A 99 11.03 -0.49 4.35
N SER A 100 10.47 0.40 5.17
CA SER A 100 11.00 0.71 6.51
C SER A 100 10.94 -0.50 7.43
N MET A 101 9.84 -1.27 7.40
CA MET A 101 9.71 -2.50 8.19
C MET A 101 10.77 -3.53 7.79
N ARG A 102 10.99 -3.74 6.49
CA ARG A 102 11.99 -4.68 5.97
C ARG A 102 13.42 -4.24 6.31
N LEU A 103 13.69 -2.95 6.20
CA LEU A 103 14.95 -2.32 6.60
C LEU A 103 15.28 -2.62 8.07
N VAL A 104 14.31 -2.39 8.97
CA VAL A 104 14.48 -2.63 10.41
C VAL A 104 14.63 -4.11 10.73
N LYS A 105 13.89 -5.00 10.05
CA LYS A 105 14.04 -6.46 10.22
C LYS A 105 15.44 -6.93 9.82
N LEU A 106 15.95 -6.45 8.69
CA LEU A 106 17.31 -6.78 8.23
C LEU A 106 18.36 -6.24 9.19
N ALA A 107 18.18 -5.00 9.68
CA ALA A 107 19.04 -4.38 10.67
C ALA A 107 19.14 -5.17 11.97
N LYS A 108 17.98 -5.60 12.46
CA LYS A 108 17.87 -6.46 13.64
C LYS A 108 18.61 -7.79 13.43
N TYR A 109 18.47 -8.42 12.26
CA TYR A 109 19.14 -9.70 11.96
C TYR A 109 20.67 -9.60 12.04
N ARG A 110 21.25 -8.49 11.60
CA ARG A 110 22.69 -8.23 11.66
C ARG A 110 23.17 -7.61 12.98
N ASN A 111 22.28 -7.42 13.96
CA ASN A 111 22.56 -6.76 15.24
C ASN A 111 23.21 -5.37 15.09
N ALA A 112 22.74 -4.56 14.14
CA ALA A 112 23.25 -3.20 13.92
C ALA A 112 22.14 -2.23 13.49
N GLU A 113 22.43 -0.94 13.45
CA GLU A 113 21.44 0.10 13.12
C GLU A 113 21.06 0.10 11.63
N PRO A 114 19.80 0.43 11.25
CA PRO A 114 19.36 0.53 9.86
C PRO A 114 20.28 1.45 9.02
N GLY A 115 20.83 0.94 7.92
CA GLY A 115 21.80 1.65 7.11
C GLY A 115 21.41 1.73 5.63
N LEU A 116 22.23 2.47 4.87
CA LEU A 116 22.03 2.65 3.43
C LEU A 116 22.16 1.32 2.65
N LEU A 117 23.01 0.40 3.11
CA LEU A 117 23.19 -0.90 2.48
C LEU A 117 21.92 -1.76 2.57
N ASP A 118 21.19 -1.69 3.68
CA ASP A 118 19.91 -2.40 3.83
C ASP A 118 18.84 -1.84 2.93
N LEU A 119 18.84 -0.51 2.76
CA LEU A 119 17.89 0.16 1.88
C LEU A 119 18.15 -0.26 0.44
N LYS A 120 19.42 -0.19 0.00
CA LYS A 120 19.84 -0.64 -1.34
C LYS A 120 19.48 -2.11 -1.58
N PHE A 121 19.77 -2.98 -0.62
CA PHE A 121 19.46 -4.40 -0.69
C PHE A 121 17.94 -4.64 -0.80
N THR A 122 17.16 -4.00 0.08
CA THR A 122 15.69 -4.13 0.12
C THR A 122 15.05 -3.66 -1.19
N LEU A 123 15.44 -2.48 -1.68
CA LEU A 123 14.91 -1.92 -2.92
C LEU A 123 15.24 -2.79 -4.14
N LYS A 124 16.48 -3.29 -4.23
CA LYS A 124 16.90 -4.17 -5.33
C LYS A 124 16.17 -5.50 -5.30
N ARG A 125 16.12 -6.16 -4.14
CA ARG A 125 15.56 -7.50 -4.00
C ARG A 125 14.04 -7.53 -4.14
N GLU A 126 13.33 -6.58 -3.54
CA GLU A 126 11.87 -6.66 -3.41
C GLU A 126 11.13 -5.83 -4.48
N TYR A 127 11.77 -4.78 -5.02
CA TYR A 127 11.12 -3.86 -5.96
C TYR A 127 11.88 -3.70 -7.29
N ASN A 128 13.00 -4.41 -7.48
CA ASN A 128 13.87 -4.27 -8.64
C ASN A 128 14.27 -2.80 -8.90
N MET A 129 14.46 -2.03 -7.82
CA MET A 129 14.86 -0.62 -7.86
C MET A 129 16.31 -0.47 -7.44
N GLU A 130 17.07 0.31 -8.21
CA GLU A 130 18.47 0.60 -7.91
C GLU A 130 18.73 2.11 -7.98
N PHE A 131 19.60 2.60 -7.11
CA PHE A 131 20.08 3.97 -7.21
C PHE A 131 21.09 4.07 -8.35
N PRO A 132 21.12 5.18 -9.12
CA PRO A 132 22.13 5.40 -10.13
C PRO A 132 23.54 5.26 -9.53
N HIS A 133 24.43 4.58 -10.25
CA HIS A 133 25.84 4.62 -9.93
C HIS A 133 26.35 6.02 -10.25
N THR A 134 26.57 6.85 -9.22
CA THR A 134 27.33 8.08 -9.40
C THR A 134 28.76 7.68 -9.65
N SER A 135 29.18 7.63 -10.91
CA SER A 135 30.60 7.70 -11.26
C SER A 135 31.06 9.09 -10.80
N SER A 136 31.65 9.19 -9.61
CA SER A 136 32.43 10.38 -9.26
C SER A 136 33.68 10.33 -10.14
N ASN A 137 33.73 11.17 -11.17
CA ASN A 137 35.00 11.56 -11.79
C ASN A 137 35.70 12.58 -10.91
#